data_AF-A0A9D6NUJ2-F1
#
_entry.id   AF-A0A9D6NUJ2-F1
#
_cell.length_a   1.000
_cell.length_b   1.000
_cell.length_c   1.000
_cell.angle_alpha   90.00
_cell.angle_beta   90.00
_cell.angle_gamma   90.00
#
_symmetry.space_group_name_H-M   'P 1'
#
loop_
_entity.id
_entity.type
_entity.pdbx_description
1 polymer ?
#
loop_
_entity_poly.entity_id
_entity_poly.type
_entity_poly.pdbx_seq_one_letter_code
_entity_poly.pdbx_strand_id
1 'polypeptide(L)'
;MTKEQPQTSSWKLKDLGYGLLGFAVGFFISFSITNAMQRDRMVGQAGTDVTARQTRDRPPDHPPIDSGATNQTTAESGSLPPGHPPIPGGSPDSAMGSMGTPPPLPSLEPHAGPGPKAEDQFKDIQVLKGLPSVEVQQIMGIMTVSLGVKCDYCHVPGSFESPHPKKEIARTMIRMVKNINKDFVGGKVNCYTCHRGSARPATQ
;
A
#
# COMPACT_ATOMS: atom_id res chain seq x y z
N MET A 1 68.75 -27.64 -41.67
CA MET A 1 67.71 -26.65 -41.32
C MET A 1 66.36 -27.25 -41.63
N THR A 2 65.77 -27.94 -40.65
CA THR A 2 64.49 -28.64 -40.75
C THR A 2 63.35 -27.68 -40.41
N LYS A 3 62.34 -27.60 -41.29
CA LYS A 3 61.09 -26.86 -41.08
C LYS A 3 60.27 -27.52 -39.98
N GLU A 4 59.91 -26.78 -38.94
CA GLU A 4 58.85 -27.15 -38.01
C GLU A 4 57.51 -26.58 -38.49
N GLN A 5 56.50 -27.44 -38.56
CA GLN A 5 55.09 -27.09 -38.75
C GLN A 5 54.36 -27.35 -37.42
N PRO A 6 53.68 -26.37 -36.81
CA PRO A 6 52.91 -26.62 -35.60
C PRO A 6 51.59 -27.34 -35.92
N GLN A 7 51.37 -28.38 -35.14
CA GLN A 7 50.29 -29.35 -35.19
C GLN A 7 48.98 -28.72 -34.69
N THR A 8 47.91 -28.71 -35.50
CA THR A 8 46.56 -28.37 -35.01
C THR A 8 45.89 -29.63 -34.46
N SER A 9 45.93 -29.84 -33.14
CA SER A 9 45.03 -30.77 -32.44
C SER A 9 43.82 -29.96 -31.96
N SER A 10 42.63 -30.14 -32.55
CA SER A 10 41.67 -31.20 -32.23
C SER A 10 41.35 -31.28 -30.73
N TRP A 11 40.82 -30.19 -30.17
CA TRP A 11 40.13 -30.20 -28.88
C TRP A 11 38.62 -30.13 -29.15
N LYS A 12 37.95 -31.14 -28.60
CA LYS A 12 36.65 -31.67 -29.02
C LYS A 12 35.50 -30.73 -28.72
N LEU A 13 34.58 -30.64 -29.68
CA LEU A 13 33.22 -30.12 -29.59
C LEU A 13 32.32 -30.79 -28.52
N LYS A 14 32.87 -31.63 -27.64
CA LYS A 14 32.13 -32.48 -26.68
C LYS A 14 32.04 -31.86 -25.27
N ASP A 15 32.95 -30.96 -24.92
CA ASP A 15 33.00 -30.36 -23.57
C ASP A 15 32.01 -29.20 -23.38
N LEU A 16 31.46 -28.67 -24.48
CA LEU A 16 30.45 -27.59 -24.44
C LEU A 16 29.04 -28.09 -24.10
N GLY A 17 28.78 -29.40 -24.21
CA GLY A 17 27.46 -29.99 -23.89
C GLY A 17 27.24 -30.26 -22.39
N TYR A 18 28.30 -30.57 -21.65
CA TYR A 18 28.20 -30.93 -20.23
C TYR A 18 28.02 -29.72 -19.29
N GLY A 19 28.43 -28.51 -19.71
CA GLY A 19 28.29 -27.29 -18.90
C GLY A 19 26.85 -26.81 -18.72
N LEU A 20 26.02 -26.92 -19.77
CA LEU A 20 24.62 -26.48 -19.74
C LEU A 20 23.69 -27.46 -18.99
N LEU A 21 23.93 -28.77 -19.13
CA LEU A 21 23.15 -29.78 -18.44
C LEU A 21 23.45 -29.80 -16.92
N GLY A 22 24.71 -29.57 -16.54
CA GLY A 22 25.11 -29.46 -15.13
C GLY A 22 24.52 -28.23 -14.42
N PHE A 23 24.44 -27.09 -15.11
CA PHE A 23 23.86 -25.86 -14.53
C PHE A 23 22.36 -25.99 -14.29
N ALA A 24 21.62 -26.61 -15.22
CA ALA A 24 20.17 -26.79 -15.08
C ALA A 24 19.83 -27.72 -13.90
N VAL A 25 20.52 -28.85 -13.76
CA VAL A 25 20.28 -29.80 -12.65
C VAL A 25 20.73 -29.21 -11.30
N GLY A 26 21.84 -28.47 -11.28
CA GLY A 26 22.32 -27.78 -10.07
C GLY A 26 21.35 -26.69 -9.57
N PHE A 27 20.72 -25.95 -10.49
CA PHE A 27 19.74 -24.92 -10.15
C PHE A 27 18.44 -25.52 -9.58
N PHE A 28 17.95 -26.64 -10.14
CA PHE A 28 16.75 -27.32 -9.64
C PHE A 28 16.95 -27.96 -8.27
N ILE A 29 18.12 -28.54 -8.00
CA ILE A 29 18.43 -29.13 -6.68
C ILE A 29 18.59 -28.02 -5.64
N SER A 30 19.30 -26.91 -5.95
CA SER A 30 19.40 -25.77 -5.03
C SER A 30 18.06 -25.07 -4.77
N PHE A 31 17.23 -24.90 -5.80
CA PHE A 31 15.89 -24.32 -5.63
C PHE A 31 15.00 -25.22 -4.76
N SER A 32 15.04 -26.54 -4.95
CA SER A 32 14.26 -27.49 -4.15
C SER A 32 14.69 -27.53 -2.68
N ILE A 33 16.00 -27.48 -2.39
CA ILE A 33 16.50 -27.46 -1.00
C ILE A 33 16.15 -26.14 -0.30
N THR A 34 16.24 -25.00 -1.00
CA THR A 34 15.88 -23.70 -0.43
C THR A 34 14.38 -23.58 -0.15
N ASN A 35 13.53 -24.10 -1.05
CA ASN A 35 12.08 -24.10 -0.86
C ASN A 35 11.64 -25.02 0.30
N ALA A 36 12.37 -26.13 0.53
CA ALA A 36 12.11 -27.02 1.67
C ALA A 36 12.40 -26.34 3.02
N MET A 37 13.50 -25.58 3.14
CA MET A 37 13.82 -24.85 4.38
C MET A 37 12.89 -23.67 4.67
N GLN A 38 12.19 -23.11 3.67
CA GLN A 38 11.19 -22.06 3.89
C GLN A 38 9.86 -22.60 4.42
N ARG A 39 9.51 -23.86 4.15
CA ARG A 39 8.26 -24.45 4.64
C ARG A 39 8.26 -24.70 6.15
N ASP A 40 9.39 -25.08 6.73
CA ASP A 40 9.47 -25.36 8.17
C ASP A 40 9.35 -24.08 9.03
N ARG A 41 9.67 -22.91 8.48
CA ARG A 41 9.50 -21.63 9.18
C ARG A 41 8.07 -21.07 9.15
N MET A 42 7.17 -21.63 8.34
CA MET A 42 5.79 -21.15 8.23
C MET A 42 4.80 -21.94 9.13
N VAL A 43 5.18 -23.13 9.61
CA VAL A 43 4.32 -23.98 10.46
C VAL A 43 4.59 -23.77 11.97
N GLY A 44 5.72 -23.17 12.35
CA GLY A 44 6.16 -23.04 13.74
C GLY A 44 5.69 -21.79 14.52
N GLN A 45 4.84 -20.92 13.96
CA GLN A 45 4.50 -19.64 14.62
C GLN A 45 3.02 -19.25 14.59
N ALA A 46 2.14 -20.20 14.28
CA ALA A 46 0.70 -20.05 14.44
C ALA A 46 0.26 -20.72 15.76
N GLY A 47 0.43 -20.03 16.88
CA GLY A 47 -0.12 -20.47 18.15
C GLY A 47 0.43 -19.70 19.34
N THR A 48 -0.43 -18.89 19.96
CA THR A 48 -0.24 -18.17 21.24
C THR A 48 0.88 -17.11 21.18
N ASP A 49 0.60 -15.81 21.10
CA ASP A 49 0.14 -15.02 22.24
C ASP A 49 0.00 -13.55 21.77
N VAL A 50 -1.24 -13.10 21.51
CA VAL A 50 -1.55 -11.67 21.28
C VAL A 50 -2.10 -11.03 22.56
N THR A 51 -2.43 -11.84 23.57
CA THR A 51 -3.12 -11.40 24.79
C THR A 51 -2.16 -10.91 25.88
N ALA A 52 -0.89 -11.35 25.90
CA ALA A 52 0.05 -11.03 26.96
C ALA A 52 0.86 -9.74 26.74
N ARG A 53 0.71 -9.04 25.61
CA ARG A 53 1.41 -7.78 25.34
C ARG A 53 0.64 -6.53 25.75
N GLN A 54 -0.63 -6.64 26.11
CA GLN A 54 -1.47 -5.50 26.48
C GLN A 54 -1.40 -5.13 27.98
N THR A 55 -0.74 -5.94 28.81
CA THR A 55 -0.74 -5.78 30.27
C THR A 55 0.61 -5.42 30.88
N ARG A 56 1.64 -5.12 30.09
CA ARG A 56 2.87 -4.48 30.60
C ARG A 56 3.03 -3.12 29.94
N ASP A 57 3.19 -2.10 30.77
CA ASP A 57 3.41 -0.68 30.43
C ASP A 57 2.16 0.19 30.20
N ARG A 58 1.19 0.11 31.13
CA ARG A 58 0.22 1.20 31.29
C ARG A 58 0.57 2.05 32.53
N PRO A 59 0.82 3.36 32.38
CA PRO A 59 1.06 4.24 33.52
C PRO A 59 -0.15 4.24 34.49
N PRO A 60 0.08 4.37 35.80
CA PRO A 60 -0.99 4.60 36.76
C PRO A 60 -1.66 5.96 36.45
N ASP A 61 -2.97 6.07 36.65
CA ASP A 61 -3.81 7.27 36.47
C ASP A 61 -4.47 7.49 35.09
N HIS A 62 -4.74 6.42 34.33
CA HIS A 62 -5.72 6.52 33.26
C HIS A 62 -7.13 6.19 33.79
N PRO A 63 -8.18 6.95 33.43
CA PRO A 63 -9.55 6.56 33.73
C PRO A 63 -9.89 5.23 33.04
N PRO A 64 -10.80 4.42 33.59
CA PRO A 64 -11.21 3.16 32.99
C PRO A 64 -11.63 3.37 31.54
N ILE A 65 -11.08 2.58 30.62
CA ILE A 65 -11.63 2.51 29.26
C ILE A 65 -12.93 1.74 29.41
N ASP A 66 -14.07 2.42 29.26
CA ASP A 66 -15.35 1.77 29.03
C ASP A 66 -15.15 0.85 27.81
N SER A 67 -15.12 -0.44 28.08
CA SER A 67 -15.09 -1.45 27.03
C SER A 67 -16.47 -1.39 26.41
N GLY A 68 -16.64 -0.50 25.42
CA GLY A 68 -17.88 -0.23 24.74
C GLY A 68 -18.47 -1.50 24.14
N ALA A 69 -19.15 -2.27 24.98
CA ALA A 69 -20.19 -3.17 24.60
C ALA A 69 -21.32 -2.25 24.15
N THR A 70 -21.40 -2.01 22.84
CA THR A 70 -22.62 -1.51 22.23
C THR A 70 -23.69 -2.58 22.41
N ASN A 71 -24.29 -2.63 23.59
CA ASN A 71 -25.55 -3.32 23.79
C ASN A 71 -26.66 -2.33 23.44
N GLN A 72 -27.27 -2.58 22.30
CA GLN A 72 -28.46 -1.90 21.83
C GLN A 72 -29.60 -2.20 22.81
N THR A 73 -29.80 -1.37 23.83
CA THR A 73 -31.08 -1.32 24.54
C THR A 73 -31.25 0.05 25.17
N THR A 74 -32.40 0.65 24.85
CA THR A 74 -32.97 1.90 25.36
C THR A 74 -32.18 3.18 25.10
N ALA A 75 -32.57 3.85 24.00
CA ALA A 75 -32.44 5.29 23.84
C ALA A 75 -33.13 5.97 25.04
N GLU A 76 -32.35 6.47 25.99
CA GLU A 76 -32.83 7.37 27.02
C GLU A 76 -32.66 8.80 26.49
N SER A 77 -33.79 9.44 26.24
CA SER A 77 -33.89 10.80 25.74
C SER A 77 -33.41 11.77 26.84
N GLY A 78 -32.12 12.09 26.82
CA GLY A 78 -31.56 13.18 27.61
C GLY A 78 -32.00 14.53 27.04
N SER A 79 -32.73 15.30 27.83
CA SER A 79 -33.19 16.64 27.48
C SER A 79 -32.00 17.58 27.25
N LEU A 80 -31.83 18.10 26.03
CA LEU A 80 -30.85 19.16 25.72
C LEU A 80 -31.31 20.51 26.33
N PRO A 81 -30.37 21.40 26.70
CA PRO A 81 -30.68 22.72 27.26
C PRO A 81 -31.42 23.64 26.26
N PRO A 82 -32.26 24.57 26.75
CA PRO A 82 -33.07 25.43 25.89
C PRO A 82 -32.20 26.51 25.20
N GLY A 83 -32.33 26.64 23.88
CA GLY A 83 -31.70 27.74 23.12
C GLY A 83 -31.41 27.51 21.65
N HIS A 84 -31.72 26.35 21.08
CA HIS A 84 -31.47 26.06 19.66
C HIS A 84 -32.77 26.17 18.85
N PRO A 85 -32.79 26.86 17.69
CA PRO A 85 -33.97 26.87 16.84
C PRO A 85 -34.30 25.45 16.36
N PRO A 86 -35.59 25.08 16.21
CA PRO A 86 -35.98 23.77 15.72
C PRO A 86 -35.46 23.57 14.29
N ILE A 87 -34.72 22.48 14.08
CA ILE A 87 -34.38 22.00 12.74
C ILE A 87 -35.69 21.64 12.05
N PRO A 88 -35.96 22.09 10.81
CA PRO A 88 -37.15 21.68 10.06
C PRO A 88 -37.16 20.16 9.97
N GLY A 89 -38.22 19.54 10.49
CA GLY A 89 -38.41 18.10 10.50
C GLY A 89 -38.54 17.54 9.09
N GLY A 90 -37.40 17.22 8.48
CA GLY A 90 -37.27 16.18 7.48
C GLY A 90 -36.58 14.99 8.14
N SER A 91 -37.22 13.83 8.14
CA SER A 91 -36.62 12.55 8.48
C SER A 91 -35.26 12.40 7.76
N PRO A 92 -34.15 12.08 8.45
CA PRO A 92 -32.84 11.91 7.81
C PRO A 92 -32.82 10.77 6.77
N ASP A 93 -33.84 9.91 6.82
CA ASP A 93 -34.05 8.73 6.00
C ASP A 93 -34.70 9.02 4.62
N SER A 94 -35.28 10.21 4.39
CA SER A 94 -36.02 10.49 3.14
C SER A 94 -35.31 11.42 2.15
N ALA A 95 -34.18 12.05 2.52
CA ALA A 95 -33.41 12.92 1.62
C ALA A 95 -32.13 12.27 1.05
N MET A 96 -31.78 11.06 1.47
CA MET A 96 -30.75 10.25 0.82
C MET A 96 -31.35 9.50 -0.36
N GLY A 97 -31.82 10.25 -1.37
CA GLY A 97 -32.16 9.67 -2.66
C GLY A 97 -30.91 8.99 -3.23
N SER A 98 -30.89 7.65 -3.22
CA SER A 98 -30.00 6.74 -3.94
C SER A 98 -28.69 7.38 -4.46
N MET A 99 -27.86 7.91 -3.56
CA MET A 99 -26.46 8.10 -3.90
C MET A 99 -25.88 6.70 -3.78
N GLY A 100 -25.77 6.01 -4.92
CA GLY A 100 -25.14 4.69 -4.99
C GLY A 100 -23.85 4.69 -4.17
N THR A 101 -23.55 3.56 -3.54
CA THR A 101 -22.37 3.40 -2.68
C THR A 101 -21.17 4.07 -3.34
N PRO A 102 -20.49 5.04 -2.67
CA PRO A 102 -19.36 5.72 -3.27
C PRO A 102 -18.37 4.65 -3.77
N PRO A 103 -17.82 4.82 -4.98
CA PRO A 103 -16.91 3.83 -5.53
C PRO A 103 -15.80 3.56 -4.52
N PRO A 104 -15.39 2.28 -4.35
CA PRO A 104 -14.32 1.94 -3.43
C PRO A 104 -13.09 2.78 -3.77
N LEU A 105 -12.38 3.25 -2.73
CA LEU A 105 -11.16 4.01 -2.92
C LEU A 105 -10.17 3.19 -3.77
N PRO A 106 -9.45 3.82 -4.72
CA PRO A 106 -8.48 3.13 -5.56
C PRO A 106 -7.39 2.50 -4.69
N SER A 107 -6.97 1.31 -5.08
CA SER A 107 -5.97 0.55 -4.33
C SER A 107 -4.58 1.09 -4.63
N LEU A 108 -3.72 1.15 -3.63
CA LEU A 108 -2.30 1.48 -3.82
C LEU A 108 -1.45 0.24 -4.12
N GLU A 109 -2.05 -0.95 -4.08
CA GLU A 109 -1.38 -2.21 -4.37
C GLU A 109 -1.44 -2.54 -5.86
N PRO A 110 -0.39 -3.11 -6.46
CA PRO A 110 -0.42 -3.50 -7.87
C PRO A 110 -1.58 -4.45 -8.17
N HIS A 111 -2.34 -4.15 -9.22
CA HIS A 111 -3.36 -5.06 -9.73
C HIS A 111 -3.61 -4.82 -11.23
N ALA A 112 -4.25 -5.80 -11.86
CA ALA A 112 -4.70 -5.64 -13.23
C ALA A 112 -5.92 -4.71 -13.30
N GLY A 113 -6.09 -4.06 -14.44
CA GLY A 113 -7.26 -3.25 -14.74
C GLY A 113 -7.27 -2.91 -16.23
N PRO A 114 -8.32 -2.24 -16.72
CA PRO A 114 -8.41 -1.82 -18.10
C PRO A 114 -7.28 -0.85 -18.47
N GLY A 115 -6.67 -1.07 -19.64
CA GLY A 115 -5.62 -0.21 -20.18
C GLY A 115 -4.19 -0.61 -19.78
N PRO A 116 -3.20 0.13 -20.28
CA PRO A 116 -1.78 -0.14 -20.01
C PRO A 116 -1.39 0.20 -18.57
N LYS A 117 -0.27 -0.36 -18.12
CA LYS A 117 0.28 -0.07 -16.80
C LYS A 117 0.87 1.34 -16.76
N ALA A 118 0.90 1.92 -15.57
CA ALA A 118 1.38 3.27 -15.34
C ALA A 118 2.85 3.45 -15.73
N GLU A 119 3.71 2.47 -15.45
CA GLU A 119 5.13 2.49 -15.82
C GLU A 119 5.40 2.45 -17.33
N ASP A 120 4.43 1.97 -18.12
CA ASP A 120 4.56 1.91 -19.57
C ASP A 120 4.12 3.22 -20.23
N GLN A 121 3.21 3.97 -19.58
CA GLN A 121 2.68 5.24 -20.12
C GLN A 121 3.33 6.49 -19.53
N PHE A 122 3.79 6.43 -18.28
CA PHE A 122 4.34 7.58 -17.57
C PHE A 122 5.81 7.35 -17.23
N LYS A 123 6.57 8.43 -17.32
CA LYS A 123 7.97 8.42 -16.89
C LYS A 123 8.06 8.58 -15.37
N ASP A 124 9.08 7.95 -14.76
CA ASP A 124 9.43 8.11 -13.35
C ASP A 124 8.33 7.68 -12.34
N ILE A 125 7.60 6.62 -12.67
CA ILE A 125 6.72 5.90 -11.73
C ILE A 125 7.58 5.01 -10.83
N GLN A 126 7.56 5.28 -9.52
CA GLN A 126 8.40 4.56 -8.55
C GLN A 126 7.59 3.73 -7.55
N VAL A 127 6.55 4.33 -6.94
CA VAL A 127 5.78 3.69 -5.85
C VAL A 127 4.47 3.06 -6.32
N LEU A 128 3.88 3.62 -7.38
CA LEU A 128 2.58 3.21 -7.94
C LEU A 128 2.74 2.30 -9.17
N LYS A 129 3.82 1.51 -9.23
CA LYS A 129 4.06 0.58 -10.34
C LYS A 129 3.03 -0.55 -10.34
N GLY A 130 2.72 -1.05 -11.53
CA GLY A 130 1.83 -2.18 -11.77
C GLY A 130 0.34 -1.82 -11.78
N LEU A 131 -0.03 -0.59 -11.39
CA LEU A 131 -1.38 -0.05 -11.49
C LEU A 131 -1.71 0.36 -12.94
N PRO A 132 -3.00 0.33 -13.34
CA PRO A 132 -3.46 0.97 -14.57
C PRO A 132 -3.14 2.47 -14.59
N SER A 133 -2.76 3.00 -15.74
CA SER A 133 -2.40 4.41 -15.88
C SER A 133 -3.52 5.38 -15.47
N VAL A 134 -4.77 5.05 -15.80
CA VAL A 134 -5.96 5.82 -15.44
C VAL A 134 -6.13 5.90 -13.93
N GLU A 135 -5.85 4.82 -13.20
CA GLU A 135 -5.97 4.78 -11.76
C GLU A 135 -4.90 5.63 -11.08
N VAL A 136 -3.69 5.66 -11.62
CA VAL A 136 -2.66 6.60 -11.14
C VAL A 136 -3.14 8.04 -11.26
N GLN A 137 -3.80 8.42 -12.36
CA GLN A 137 -4.39 9.76 -12.51
C GLN A 137 -5.50 10.03 -11.48
N GLN A 138 -6.34 9.03 -11.19
CA GLN A 138 -7.37 9.14 -10.14
C GLN A 138 -6.74 9.33 -8.75
N ILE A 139 -5.68 8.60 -8.43
CA ILE A 139 -4.92 8.76 -7.19
C ILE A 139 -4.34 10.17 -7.09
N MET A 140 -3.82 10.75 -8.18
CA MET A 140 -3.38 12.15 -8.20
C MET A 140 -4.51 13.12 -7.84
N GLY A 141 -5.72 12.91 -8.38
CA GLY A 141 -6.90 13.70 -8.05
C GLY A 141 -7.34 13.56 -6.59
N ILE A 142 -7.21 12.37 -6.00
CA ILE A 142 -7.50 12.18 -4.57
C ILE A 142 -6.47 12.92 -3.72
N MET A 143 -5.20 12.93 -4.13
CA MET A 143 -4.14 13.65 -3.40
C MET A 143 -4.37 15.16 -3.43
N THR A 144 -4.79 15.76 -4.55
CA THR A 144 -5.09 17.20 -4.61
C THR A 144 -6.21 17.59 -3.65
N VAL A 145 -7.30 16.82 -3.63
CA VAL A 145 -8.43 17.04 -2.71
C VAL A 145 -8.02 16.79 -1.27
N SER A 146 -7.27 15.72 -1.00
CA SER A 146 -6.86 15.35 0.36
C SER A 146 -5.97 16.39 1.03
N LEU A 147 -5.10 17.03 0.25
CA LEU A 147 -4.14 18.04 0.72
C LEU A 147 -4.65 19.47 0.51
N GLY A 148 -5.74 19.70 -0.24
CA GLY A 148 -6.22 21.04 -0.59
C GLY A 148 -5.26 21.82 -1.48
N VAL A 149 -4.56 21.14 -2.39
CA VAL A 149 -3.52 21.73 -3.25
C VAL A 149 -3.78 21.46 -4.73
N LYS A 150 -3.07 22.18 -5.60
CA LYS A 150 -3.07 21.97 -7.06
C LYS A 150 -1.87 21.11 -7.50
N CYS A 151 -1.88 20.67 -8.76
CA CYS A 151 -0.87 19.77 -9.31
C CYS A 151 0.56 20.33 -9.25
N ASP A 152 0.69 21.64 -9.47
CA ASP A 152 1.95 22.42 -9.40
C ASP A 152 2.53 22.52 -7.99
N TYR A 153 1.78 22.13 -6.96
CA TYR A 153 2.31 22.01 -5.60
C TYR A 153 3.39 20.92 -5.53
N CYS A 154 3.23 19.81 -6.26
CA CYS A 154 4.16 18.68 -6.25
C CYS A 154 4.91 18.49 -7.57
N HIS A 155 4.36 18.94 -8.70
CA HIS A 155 4.92 18.73 -10.03
C HIS A 155 5.43 20.02 -10.67
N VAL A 156 6.38 19.89 -11.58
CA VAL A 156 6.78 21.00 -12.46
C VAL A 156 5.74 21.09 -13.61
N PRO A 157 5.11 22.26 -13.84
CA PRO A 157 4.16 22.43 -14.94
C PRO A 157 4.80 22.07 -16.29
N GLY A 158 4.11 21.25 -17.09
CA GLY A 158 4.63 20.79 -18.38
C GLY A 158 5.67 19.65 -18.30
N SER A 159 6.15 19.29 -17.10
CA SER A 159 7.03 18.13 -16.89
C SER A 159 6.70 17.42 -15.57
N PHE A 160 5.70 16.54 -15.62
CA PHE A 160 5.25 15.76 -14.46
C PHE A 160 6.32 14.76 -13.97
N GLU A 161 7.21 14.33 -14.85
CA GLU A 161 8.30 13.42 -14.53
C GLU A 161 9.44 14.10 -13.75
N SER A 162 9.59 15.42 -13.89
CA SER A 162 10.69 16.15 -13.27
C SER A 162 10.75 15.95 -11.74
N PRO A 163 11.96 15.88 -11.16
CA PRO A 163 12.14 15.77 -9.73
C PRO A 163 11.65 17.06 -9.05
N HIS A 164 11.04 16.91 -7.88
CA HIS A 164 10.58 18.03 -7.07
C HIS A 164 10.57 17.62 -5.59
N PRO A 165 11.01 18.47 -4.65
CA PRO A 165 11.13 18.07 -3.23
C PRO A 165 9.82 17.53 -2.64
N LYS A 166 8.69 18.18 -2.96
CA LYS A 166 7.37 17.75 -2.47
C LYS A 166 6.89 16.45 -3.14
N LYS A 167 7.35 16.13 -4.36
CA LYS A 167 7.09 14.84 -5.03
C LYS A 167 7.74 13.69 -4.26
N GLU A 168 8.96 13.89 -3.74
CA GLU A 168 9.65 12.85 -2.97
C GLU A 168 9.02 12.65 -1.58
N ILE A 169 8.58 13.74 -0.93
CA ILE A 169 7.78 13.64 0.30
C ILE A 169 6.50 12.86 0.03
N ALA A 170 5.77 13.20 -1.05
CA ALA A 170 4.55 12.49 -1.43
C ALA A 170 4.79 10.99 -1.65
N ARG A 171 5.88 10.61 -2.34
CA ARG A 171 6.26 9.18 -2.49
C ARG A 171 6.47 8.49 -1.15
N THR A 172 7.12 9.17 -0.21
CA THR A 172 7.33 8.66 1.14
C THR A 172 5.99 8.46 1.87
N MET A 173 5.06 9.41 1.75
CA MET A 173 3.73 9.31 2.34
C MET A 173 2.89 8.20 1.70
N ILE A 174 2.99 7.98 0.39
CA ILE A 174 2.32 6.85 -0.29
C ILE A 174 2.82 5.52 0.28
N ARG A 175 4.15 5.35 0.45
CA ARG A 175 4.71 4.14 1.08
C ARG A 175 4.20 3.96 2.51
N MET A 176 4.12 5.04 3.29
CA MET A 176 3.57 5.01 4.64
C MET A 176 2.12 4.52 4.66
N VAL A 177 1.24 5.07 3.81
CA VAL A 177 -0.16 4.65 3.72
C VAL A 177 -0.28 3.19 3.29
N LYS A 178 0.53 2.75 2.31
CA LYS A 178 0.59 1.33 1.91
C LYS A 178 0.92 0.43 3.09
N ASN A 179 1.96 0.77 3.85
CA ASN A 179 2.38 -0.02 5.00
C ASN A 179 1.32 -0.05 6.10
N ILE A 180 0.73 1.10 6.45
CA ILE A 180 -0.37 1.15 7.44
C ILE A 180 -1.54 0.27 6.97
N ASN A 181 -1.96 0.41 5.71
CA ASN A 181 -3.09 -0.37 5.20
C ASN A 181 -2.79 -1.86 5.06
N LYS A 182 -1.52 -2.25 4.97
CA LYS A 182 -1.09 -3.65 4.96
C LYS A 182 -1.10 -4.26 6.37
N ASP A 183 -0.57 -3.52 7.34
CA ASP A 183 -0.31 -4.05 8.68
C ASP A 183 -1.55 -3.97 9.60
N PHE A 184 -2.48 -3.05 9.32
CA PHE A 184 -3.69 -2.84 10.12
C PHE A 184 -4.94 -3.40 9.42
N VAL A 185 -5.63 -4.30 10.11
CA VAL A 185 -6.88 -4.94 9.64
C VAL A 185 -8.16 -4.22 10.11
N GLY A 186 -8.04 -3.28 11.06
CA GLY A 186 -9.18 -2.56 11.67
C GLY A 186 -9.74 -1.38 10.87
N GLY A 187 -9.23 -1.15 9.66
CA GLY A 187 -9.66 -0.05 8.80
C GLY A 187 -8.58 0.35 7.79
N LYS A 188 -8.99 1.02 6.72
CA LYS A 188 -8.07 1.59 5.74
C LYS A 188 -7.96 3.09 5.95
N VAL A 189 -6.74 3.61 5.97
CA VAL A 189 -6.44 5.03 6.01
C VAL A 189 -6.10 5.53 4.60
N ASN A 190 -6.31 6.82 4.37
CA ASN A 190 -5.86 7.50 3.16
C ASN A 190 -5.28 8.87 3.51
N CYS A 191 -4.88 9.64 2.49
CA CYS A 191 -4.30 10.97 2.67
C CYS A 191 -5.24 11.89 3.45
N TYR A 192 -6.55 11.84 3.18
CA TYR A 192 -7.57 12.68 3.83
C TYR A 192 -7.72 12.38 5.32
N THR A 193 -7.51 11.14 5.76
CA THR A 193 -7.58 10.73 7.18
C THR A 193 -6.77 11.66 8.08
N CYS A 194 -5.59 12.09 7.63
CA CYS A 194 -4.71 12.98 8.39
C CYS A 194 -4.72 14.42 7.85
N HIS A 195 -4.67 14.61 6.52
CA HIS A 195 -4.51 15.95 5.94
C HIS A 195 -5.79 16.79 5.98
N ARG A 196 -6.97 16.16 5.91
CA ARG A 196 -8.28 16.83 6.01
C ARG A 196 -8.39 18.12 5.16
N GLY A 197 -7.88 18.08 3.92
CA GLY A 197 -7.92 19.22 3.00
C GLY A 197 -6.83 20.28 3.23
N SER A 198 -5.81 19.97 4.02
CA SER A 198 -4.67 20.87 4.27
C SER A 198 -3.33 20.18 3.95
N ALA A 199 -2.41 20.94 3.34
CA ALA A 199 -1.08 20.44 2.99
C ALA A 199 -0.27 20.02 4.22
N ARG A 200 -0.60 20.57 5.39
CA ARG A 200 -0.05 20.15 6.68
C ARG A 200 -1.18 19.60 7.56
N PRO A 201 -1.07 18.36 8.06
CA PRO A 201 -2.01 17.83 9.04
C PRO A 201 -2.05 18.72 10.29
N ALA A 202 -3.22 18.83 10.91
CA ALA A 202 -3.33 19.51 12.20
C ALA A 202 -2.55 18.73 13.25
N THR A 203 -1.69 19.41 14.00
CA THR A 203 -1.09 18.88 15.22
C THR A 203 -2.12 18.99 16.33
N GLN A 204 -2.41 17.88 17.00
CA GLN A 204 -3.17 17.91 18.26
C GLN A 204 -2.30 18.48 19.38
#